data_AF-A0AAV0RL89-F1
#
_entry.id   AF-A0AAV0RL89-F1
#
_cell.length_a   1.000
_cell.length_b   1.000
_cell.length_c   1.000
_cell.angle_alpha   90.00
_cell.angle_beta   90.00
_cell.angle_gamma   90.00
#
_symmetry.space_group_name_H-M   'P 1'
#
loop_
_entity.id
_entity.type
_entity.pdbx_description
1 polymer ?
#
loop_
_entity_poly.entity_id
_entity_poly.type
_entity_poly.pdbx_seq_one_letter_code
_entity_poly.pdbx_strand_id
1 'polypeptide(L)' 'MNLGRCTITRAEIWGALRGLQMAWDSGRRRVELQLDSTTAITLLSPGSPTNH' A
#
# COMPACT_ATOMS: atom_id res chain seq x y z
N MET A 1 -4.06 24.19 2.24
CA MET A 1 -3.53 22.86 1.87
C MET A 1 -2.98 22.21 3.12
N ASN A 2 -3.80 21.38 3.79
CA ASN A 2 -3.41 20.72 5.04
C ASN A 2 -2.88 19.32 4.71
N LEU A 3 -1.62 19.24 4.28
CA LEU A 3 -0.91 17.97 4.26
C LEU A 3 -0.62 17.61 5.72
N GLY A 4 -1.54 16.88 6.34
CA GLY A 4 -1.32 16.34 7.69
C GLY A 4 0.00 15.58 7.77
N ARG A 5 0.62 15.51 8.95
CA ARG A 5 1.85 14.74 9.14
C ARG A 5 1.58 13.24 8.97
N CYS A 6 2.43 12.57 8.20
CA CYS A 6 2.43 11.12 8.04
C CYS A 6 3.87 10.59 8.03
N THR A 7 4.03 9.32 8.35
CA THR A 7 5.31 8.62 8.17
C THR A 7 5.46 8.17 6.73
N ILE A 8 6.71 7.95 6.29
CA ILE A 8 7.05 7.46 4.95
C ILE A 8 6.28 6.16 4.67
N THR A 9 6.33 5.18 5.57
CA THR A 9 5.63 3.91 5.44
C THR A 9 4.10 4.08 5.31
N ARG A 10 3.50 5.04 6.02
CA ARG A 10 2.06 5.31 5.90
C ARG A 10 1.70 5.91 4.54
N ALA A 11 2.55 6.79 4.01
CA ALA A 11 2.37 7.36 2.69
C ALA A 11 2.48 6.27 1.60
N GLU A 12 3.46 5.38 1.71
CA GLU A 12 3.66 4.25 0.79
C GLU A 12 2.48 3.29 0.77
N ILE A 13 2.01 2.86 1.94
CA ILE A 13 0.83 1.97 2.05
C ILE A 13 -0.42 2.65 1.50
N TRP A 14 -0.59 3.94 1.74
CA TRP A 14 -1.73 4.68 1.19
C TRP A 14 -1.66 4.78 -0.34
N GLY A 15 -0.46 5.02 -0.90
CA GLY A 15 -0.21 5.00 -2.34
C GLY A 15 -0.53 3.63 -2.96
N ALA A 16 -0.06 2.56 -2.33
CA ALA A 16 -0.37 1.18 -2.71
C ALA A 16 -1.89 0.91 -2.75
N LEU A 17 -2.60 1.25 -1.66
CA LEU A 17 -4.05 1.09 -1.57
C LEU A 17 -4.76 1.87 -2.68
N ARG A 18 -4.38 3.14 -2.90
CA ARG A 18 -5.03 3.98 -3.90
C ARG A 18 -4.79 3.46 -5.32
N GLY A 19 -3.57 3.01 -5.63
CA GLY A 19 -3.24 2.39 -6.92
C GLY A 19 -4.04 1.10 -7.16
N LEU A 20 -4.16 0.24 -6.16
CA LEU A 20 -4.97 -0.98 -6.23
C LEU A 20 -6.46 -0.67 -6.46
N GLN A 21 -7.03 0.30 -5.74
CA GLN A 21 -8.41 0.74 -5.96
C GLN A 21 -8.66 1.19 -7.40
N MET A 22 -7.78 2.03 -7.95
CA MET A 22 -7.90 2.48 -9.35
C MET A 22 -7.84 1.30 -10.33
N ALA A 23 -6.96 0.33 -10.08
CA ALA A 23 -6.89 -0.86 -10.92
C ALA A 23 -8.17 -1.71 -10.83
N TRP A 24 -8.71 -1.92 -9.63
CA TRP A 24 -9.96 -2.65 -9.43
C TRP A 24 -11.17 -1.94 -10.03
N ASP A 25 -11.26 -0.61 -9.88
CA ASP A 25 -12.31 0.22 -10.48
C ASP A 25 -12.30 0.13 -12.01
N SER A 26 -11.11 -0.08 -12.59
CA SER A 26 -10.93 -0.31 -14.02
C SER A 26 -11.16 -1.77 -14.47
N GLY A 27 -11.61 -2.65 -13.57
CA GLY A 27 -11.89 -4.07 -13.84
C GLY A 27 -10.68 -5.00 -13.78
N ARG A 28 -9.47 -4.50 -13.46
CA ARG A 28 -8.25 -5.32 -13.38
C ARG A 28 -8.16 -6.00 -12.02
N ARG A 29 -8.55 -7.28 -11.96
CA ARG A 29 -8.52 -8.05 -10.69
C ARG A 29 -7.16 -8.68 -10.36
N ARG A 30 -6.33 -8.95 -11.37
CA ARG A 30 -5.00 -9.54 -11.20
C ARG A 30 -3.96 -8.49 -11.57
N VAL A 31 -3.26 -7.97 -10.57
CA VAL A 31 -2.28 -6.89 -10.71
C VAL A 31 -1.00 -7.27 -9.97
N GLU A 32 0.13 -6.85 -10.52
CA GLU A 32 1.42 -6.91 -9.86
C GLU A 32 1.71 -5.53 -9.29
N LEU A 33 1.78 -5.45 -7.95
CA LEU A 33 2.09 -4.21 -7.25
C LEU A 33 3.58 -4.20 -6.91
N GLN A 34 4.31 -3.26 -7.48
CA GLN A 34 5.72 -3.03 -7.17
C GLN A 34 5.84 -1.89 -6.14
N LEU A 35 6.62 -2.13 -5.11
CA LEU A 35 6.94 -1.17 -4.05
C LEU A 35 8.46 -1.15 -3.86
N ASP A 36 9.02 0.02 -3.61
CA ASP A 36 10.44 0.25 -3.32
C ASP A 36 10.79 0.06 -1.83
N SER A 37 9.77 -0.15 -0.99
CA SER A 37 9.91 -0.29 0.45
C SER A 37 9.68 -1.72 0.91
N THR A 38 10.75 -2.33 1.41
CA THR A 38 10.69 -3.68 2.01
C THR A 38 9.75 -3.72 3.20
N THR A 39 9.68 -2.65 4.01
CA THR A 39 8.73 -2.53 5.12
C THR A 39 7.28 -2.56 4.63
N ALA A 40 6.96 -1.82 3.56
CA ALA A 40 5.61 -1.83 2.99
C ALA A 40 5.26 -3.20 2.40
N ILE A 41 6.20 -3.85 1.71
CA ILE A 41 6.03 -5.22 1.19
C ILE A 41 5.75 -6.19 2.33
N THR A 42 6.56 -6.19 3.39
CA THR A 42 6.37 -7.07 4.54
C THR A 42 5.00 -6.87 5.19
N LEU A 43 4.56 -5.62 5.37
CA LEU A 43 3.26 -5.32 5.98
C LEU A 43 2.06 -5.74 5.13
N LEU A 44 2.19 -5.66 3.80
CA LEU A 44 1.11 -6.02 2.85
C LEU A 44 1.13 -7.51 2.47
N SER A 45 2.20 -8.23 2.79
CA SER A 45 2.32 -9.66 2.45
C SER A 45 1.46 -10.52 3.38
N PRO A 46 0.77 -11.55 2.86
CA PRO A 46 0.02 -12.48 3.69
C PRO A 46 0.94 -13.17 4.71
N GLY A 47 0.62 -13.07 6.00
CA GLY A 47 1.43 -13.68 7.08
C GLY A 47 2.33 -12.72 7.86
N SER A 48 2.23 -11.41 7.62
CA SER A 48 2.80 -10.39 8.52
C SER A 48 2.35 -10.62 9.97
N PRO A 49 3.26 -10.79 10.95
CA PRO A 49 2.87 -10.87 12.35
C PRO A 49 2.34 -9.51 12.78
N THR A 50 1.01 -9.38 12.87
CA THR A 50 0.34 -8.25 13.49
C THR A 50 0.44 -8.40 15.02
N ASN A 51 1.66 -8.33 15.54
CA ASN A 51 1.86 -8.17 16.98
C ASN A 51 1.61 -6.71 17.32
N HIS A 52 0.37 -6.43 17.72
CA HIS A 52 -0.05 -5.21 18.40
C HIS A 52 0.43 -5.20 19.85
#